data_AF-A0A702S283-F1
#
_entry.id   AF-A0A702S283-F1
#
_cell.length_a   1.000
_cell.length_b   1.000
_cell.length_c   1.000
_cell.angle_alpha   90.00
_cell.angle_beta   90.00
_cell.angle_gamma   90.00
#
_symmetry.space_group_name_H-M   'P 1'
#
loop_
_entity.id
_entity.type
_entity.pdbx_description
1 polymer ?
#
loop_
_entity_poly.entity_id
_entity_poly.type
_entity_poly.pdbx_seq_one_letter_code
_entity_poly.pdbx_strand_id
1 'polypeptide(L)'
;MLKKLIMFTGLLGGSVLFSGQALAAADFGPCTPEGGTHIFSATINKTVSDTSKNTTGATFVDFDSWNLGGTYAMSCECPDDTSLINDTLFKAVVPLAFVTNIESRSYYQINNNIAIASDVLISGGRGEYVNTPFENVGNLTNNRSQCSQNASSKDAIWTSGGKGHLSLYILHPFVGESIIPSTKIMDLFVT
;
A
#
# COMPACT_ATOMS: atom_id res chain seq x y z
N MET A 1 -2.22 -60.78 -59.54
CA MET A 1 -1.16 -61.33 -58.67
C MET A 1 0.09 -60.48 -58.81
N LEU A 2 0.43 -59.65 -57.80
CA LEU A 2 1.77 -59.18 -57.37
C LEU A 2 1.54 -57.99 -56.40
N LYS A 3 1.30 -58.25 -55.11
CA LYS A 3 2.20 -58.03 -53.96
C LYS A 3 2.90 -56.65 -53.88
N LYS A 4 2.42 -55.89 -52.88
CA LYS A 4 3.12 -55.04 -51.89
C LYS A 4 4.03 -53.90 -52.38
N LEU A 5 3.72 -52.68 -51.94
CA LEU A 5 4.62 -51.91 -51.08
C LEU A 5 3.81 -50.89 -50.25
N ILE A 6 3.80 -51.08 -48.93
CA ILE A 6 3.34 -50.09 -47.95
C ILE A 6 4.58 -49.25 -47.61
N MET A 7 4.52 -47.95 -47.86
CA MET A 7 5.54 -46.99 -47.42
C MET A 7 4.87 -46.08 -46.39
N PHE A 8 5.21 -46.29 -45.11
CA PHE A 8 4.89 -45.35 -44.03
C PHE A 8 5.89 -44.19 -44.12
N THR A 9 5.45 -43.07 -44.68
CA THR A 9 6.21 -41.82 -44.66
C THR A 9 5.92 -41.13 -43.33
N GLY A 10 6.84 -41.27 -42.38
CA GLY A 10 6.86 -40.49 -41.15
C GLY A 10 7.17 -39.03 -41.48
N LEU A 11 6.19 -38.15 -41.27
CA LEU A 11 6.40 -36.70 -41.36
C LEU A 11 6.69 -36.16 -39.96
N LEU A 12 7.98 -36.04 -39.66
CA LEU A 12 8.50 -35.14 -38.65
C LEU A 12 8.26 -33.69 -39.13
N GLY A 13 7.50 -32.93 -38.37
CA GLY A 13 7.33 -31.48 -38.54
C GLY A 13 6.35 -31.03 -37.46
N GLY A 14 6.73 -30.34 -36.40
CA GLY A 14 7.65 -29.22 -36.33
C GLY A 14 6.92 -28.24 -35.42
N SER A 15 7.16 -28.36 -34.12
CA SER A 15 6.53 -27.57 -33.06
C SER A 15 6.96 -26.11 -33.19
N VAL A 16 6.20 -25.30 -33.92
CA VAL A 16 6.38 -23.84 -33.90
C VAL A 16 5.54 -23.29 -32.74
N LEU A 17 6.08 -23.42 -31.53
CA LEU A 17 5.64 -22.60 -30.41
C LEU A 17 6.02 -21.17 -30.76
N PHE A 18 5.07 -20.42 -31.32
CA PHE A 18 5.13 -18.97 -31.30
C PHE A 18 4.95 -18.52 -29.85
N SER A 19 6.02 -18.61 -29.06
CA SER A 19 6.18 -17.77 -27.88
C SER A 19 6.37 -16.36 -28.40
N GLY A 20 5.24 -15.70 -28.67
CA GLY A 20 5.21 -14.25 -28.84
C GLY A 20 5.84 -13.68 -27.58
N GLN A 21 7.02 -13.10 -27.73
CA GLN A 21 7.58 -12.26 -26.69
C GLN A 21 6.57 -11.14 -26.51
N ALA A 22 5.82 -11.19 -25.41
CA ALA A 22 5.04 -10.05 -24.99
C ALA A 22 6.06 -8.92 -24.82
N LEU A 23 6.12 -8.04 -25.82
CA LEU A 23 6.76 -6.75 -25.67
C LEU A 23 6.00 -6.10 -24.52
N ALA A 24 6.60 -6.09 -23.33
CA ALA A 24 6.10 -5.28 -22.25
C ALA A 24 5.99 -3.87 -22.81
N ALA A 25 4.77 -3.37 -22.97
CA ALA A 25 4.56 -1.98 -23.31
C ALA A 25 5.30 -1.17 -22.24
N ALA A 26 6.19 -0.28 -22.67
CA ALA A 26 6.93 0.60 -21.79
C ALA A 26 5.93 1.59 -21.16
N ASP A 27 5.26 1.16 -20.09
CA ASP A 27 4.29 1.93 -19.31
C ASP A 27 4.88 2.26 -17.93
N PHE A 28 4.26 3.20 -17.23
CA PHE A 28 4.60 3.45 -15.83
C PHE A 28 4.25 2.23 -14.99
N GLY A 29 5.14 1.88 -14.07
CA GLY A 29 5.04 0.68 -13.27
C GLY A 29 5.36 0.92 -11.80
N PRO A 30 5.31 -0.14 -10.99
CA PRO A 30 5.42 -0.03 -9.53
C PRO A 30 6.76 0.55 -9.08
N CYS A 31 6.76 1.14 -7.88
CA CYS A 31 7.99 1.53 -7.21
C CYS A 31 8.48 0.41 -6.27
N THR A 32 9.79 0.17 -6.31
CA THR A 32 10.48 -0.81 -5.48
C THR A 32 11.32 -0.09 -4.43
N PRO A 33 11.18 -0.44 -3.13
CA PRO A 33 12.01 0.14 -2.10
C PRO A 33 13.43 -0.42 -2.15
N GLU A 34 14.42 0.46 -1.99
CA GLU A 34 15.83 0.08 -1.89
C GLU A 34 16.09 -0.53 -0.50
N GLY A 35 16.55 -1.78 -0.45
CA GLY A 35 16.82 -2.48 0.82
C GLY A 35 15.60 -3.13 1.49
N GLY A 36 14.45 -3.18 0.81
CA GLY A 36 13.23 -3.84 1.28
C GLY A 36 12.20 -2.89 1.88
N THR A 37 11.04 -3.42 2.25
CA THR A 37 9.92 -2.61 2.77
C THR A 37 10.33 -1.82 4.02
N HIS A 38 10.18 -0.50 3.96
CA HIS A 38 10.41 0.36 5.10
C HIS A 38 9.29 0.19 6.13
N ILE A 39 9.65 0.02 7.41
CA ILE A 39 8.71 -0.23 8.50
C ILE A 39 8.67 0.97 9.44
N PHE A 40 7.50 1.59 9.52
CA PHE A 40 7.17 2.57 10.54
C PHE A 40 6.48 1.89 11.72
N SER A 41 7.08 2.00 12.90
CA SER A 41 6.54 1.44 14.15
C SER A 41 6.26 2.55 15.15
N ALA A 42 4.99 2.78 15.46
CA ALA A 42 4.57 3.75 16.47
C ALA A 42 4.19 3.04 17.78
N THR A 43 4.61 3.63 18.91
CA THR A 43 4.13 3.24 20.24
C THR A 43 3.11 4.27 20.72
N ILE A 44 1.91 3.80 21.02
CA ILE A 44 0.79 4.65 21.44
C ILE A 44 0.43 4.32 22.88
N ASN A 45 0.38 5.34 23.71
CA ASN A 45 -0.04 5.23 25.10
C ASN A 45 -1.02 6.35 25.41
N LYS A 46 -2.29 5.99 25.60
CA LYS A 46 -3.37 6.95 25.81
C LYS A 46 -4.34 6.46 26.87
N THR A 47 -4.82 7.43 27.64
CA THR A 47 -5.85 7.23 28.65
C THR A 47 -7.16 7.81 28.15
N VAL A 48 -8.21 6.98 28.10
CA VAL A 48 -9.57 7.46 27.91
C VAL A 48 -10.02 8.09 29.24
N SER A 49 -9.97 9.43 29.31
CA SER A 49 -10.29 10.19 30.53
C SER A 49 -11.80 10.28 30.79
N ASP A 50 -12.62 10.35 29.74
CA ASP A 50 -14.07 10.34 29.85
C ASP A 50 -14.58 8.89 29.88
N THR A 51 -14.72 8.35 31.09
CA THR A 51 -15.19 6.97 31.30
C THR A 51 -16.65 6.76 30.90
N SER A 52 -17.45 7.83 30.75
CA SER A 52 -18.82 7.72 30.24
C SER A 52 -18.85 7.28 28.76
N LYS A 53 -17.75 7.50 28.05
CA LYS A 53 -17.55 7.09 26.66
C LYS A 53 -17.02 5.65 26.53
N ASN A 54 -16.85 4.91 27.62
CA ASN A 54 -16.59 3.47 27.57
C ASN A 54 -17.90 2.69 27.32
N THR A 55 -18.52 2.94 26.17
CA THR A 55 -19.78 2.34 25.73
C THR A 55 -19.64 1.84 24.31
N THR A 56 -20.32 0.73 23.97
CA THR A 56 -20.33 0.24 22.58
C THR A 56 -20.82 1.34 21.64
N GLY A 57 -20.11 1.51 20.54
CA GLY A 57 -20.43 2.54 19.55
C GLY A 57 -19.76 3.89 19.78
N ALA A 58 -19.08 4.09 20.91
CA ALA A 58 -18.36 5.32 21.17
C ALA A 58 -17.13 5.44 20.25
N THR A 59 -16.92 6.66 19.75
CA THR A 59 -15.84 6.99 18.83
C THR A 59 -14.98 8.10 19.40
N PHE A 60 -13.66 7.98 19.27
CA PHE A 60 -12.70 9.02 19.59
C PHE A 60 -11.94 9.36 18.32
N VAL A 61 -12.34 10.46 17.69
CA VAL A 61 -11.72 10.97 16.46
C VAL A 61 -10.34 11.52 16.78
N ASP A 62 -9.36 11.16 15.96
CA ASP A 62 -7.96 11.61 16.07
C ASP A 62 -7.40 11.48 17.50
N PHE A 63 -7.79 10.36 18.12
CA PHE A 63 -7.41 9.94 19.47
C PHE A 63 -5.90 9.92 19.68
N ASP A 64 -5.14 9.57 18.64
CA ASP A 64 -3.70 9.77 18.62
C ASP A 64 -3.16 10.08 17.22
N SER A 65 -1.87 10.39 17.17
CA SER A 65 -1.11 10.62 15.94
C SER A 65 0.29 10.04 16.05
N TRP A 66 0.89 9.67 14.92
CA TRP A 66 2.31 9.38 14.84
C TRP A 66 3.03 10.40 13.96
N ASN A 67 4.27 10.70 14.34
CA ASN A 67 5.22 11.45 13.54
C ASN A 67 6.60 10.88 13.81
N LEU A 68 6.97 9.88 13.02
CA LEU A 68 8.15 9.05 13.28
C LEU A 68 9.41 9.62 12.63
N GLY A 69 9.27 10.71 11.86
CA GLY A 69 10.33 11.17 10.97
C GLY A 69 10.76 10.05 10.01
N GLY A 70 12.04 10.00 9.70
CA GLY A 70 12.60 8.97 8.85
C GLY A 70 12.35 9.21 7.36
N THR A 71 13.23 8.60 6.57
CA THR A 71 13.23 8.67 5.11
C THR A 71 13.60 7.30 4.57
N TYR A 72 13.02 6.93 3.44
CA TYR A 72 13.38 5.72 2.72
C TYR A 72 13.62 6.06 1.24
N ALA A 73 14.34 5.18 0.55
CA ALA A 73 14.61 5.31 -0.88
C ALA A 73 13.77 4.30 -1.65
N MET A 74 13.24 4.73 -2.79
CA MET A 74 12.53 3.87 -3.75
C MET A 74 12.86 4.32 -5.16
N SER A 75 12.80 3.40 -6.09
CA SER A 75 12.88 3.67 -7.52
C SER A 75 11.66 3.07 -8.24
N CYS A 76 11.14 3.77 -9.24
CA CYS A 76 9.92 3.40 -9.96
C CYS A 76 10.23 2.94 -11.38
N GLU A 77 9.45 1.98 -11.87
CA GLU A 77 9.46 1.59 -13.28
C GLU A 77 8.83 2.69 -14.14
N CYS A 78 9.52 3.09 -15.20
CA CYS A 78 9.06 4.14 -16.10
C CYS A 78 9.31 3.76 -17.56
N PRO A 79 8.51 4.30 -18.49
CA PRO A 79 8.76 4.16 -19.93
C PRO A 79 10.13 4.70 -20.33
N ASP A 80 10.76 4.13 -21.36
CA ASP A 80 12.02 4.66 -21.90
C ASP A 80 11.88 6.05 -22.54
N ASP A 81 10.67 6.40 -22.98
CA ASP A 81 10.37 7.76 -23.44
C ASP A 81 10.41 8.75 -22.27
N THR A 82 11.50 9.52 -22.24
CA THR A 82 11.77 10.49 -21.17
C THR A 82 10.88 11.73 -21.24
N SER A 83 10.10 11.92 -22.31
CA SER A 83 9.12 13.00 -22.41
C SER A 83 7.83 12.71 -21.61
N LEU A 84 7.56 11.44 -21.30
CA LEU A 84 6.39 11.04 -20.53
C LEU A 84 6.60 11.28 -19.04
N ILE A 85 5.78 12.14 -18.44
CA ILE A 85 5.75 12.40 -16.99
C ILE A 85 4.43 11.89 -16.41
N ASN A 86 4.43 11.47 -15.14
CA ASN A 86 3.20 11.07 -14.45
C ASN A 86 3.24 11.44 -12.97
N ASP A 87 2.07 11.44 -12.33
CA ASP A 87 1.95 11.56 -10.88
C ASP A 87 2.32 10.23 -10.21
N THR A 88 2.93 10.32 -9.04
CA THR A 88 3.18 9.13 -8.21
C THR A 88 1.91 8.77 -7.45
N LEU A 89 1.39 7.58 -7.66
CA LEU A 89 0.15 7.08 -7.07
C LEU A 89 0.43 6.21 -5.85
N PHE A 90 -0.39 6.39 -4.82
CA PHE A 90 -0.33 5.61 -3.60
C PHE A 90 -1.59 4.74 -3.45
N LYS A 91 -1.41 3.58 -2.81
CA LYS A 91 -2.48 2.69 -2.38
C LYS A 91 -2.24 2.24 -0.95
N ALA A 92 -3.23 2.36 -0.08
CA ALA A 92 -3.19 1.83 1.28
C ALA A 92 -4.11 0.62 1.42
N VAL A 93 -3.58 -0.50 1.91
CA VAL A 93 -4.33 -1.71 2.21
C VAL A 93 -4.33 -1.93 3.71
N VAL A 94 -5.49 -2.22 4.30
CA VAL A 94 -5.64 -2.52 5.72
C VAL A 94 -5.81 -4.03 5.92
N PRO A 95 -4.87 -4.74 6.57
CA PRO A 95 -4.89 -6.21 6.71
C PRO A 95 -5.71 -6.67 7.93
N LEU A 96 -6.75 -5.92 8.29
CA LEU A 96 -7.58 -6.15 9.47
C LEU A 96 -9.04 -6.35 9.04
N ALA A 97 -9.85 -6.95 9.92
CA ALA A 97 -11.25 -7.19 9.62
C ALA A 97 -12.04 -5.87 9.64
N PHE A 98 -12.73 -5.55 8.55
CA PHE A 98 -13.60 -4.38 8.47
C PHE A 98 -14.76 -4.50 9.48
N VAL A 99 -15.07 -3.40 10.16
CA VAL A 99 -16.16 -3.30 11.14
C VAL A 99 -17.28 -2.40 10.63
N THR A 100 -16.97 -1.13 10.37
CA THR A 100 -17.97 -0.10 10.04
C THR A 100 -17.34 1.14 9.42
N ASN A 101 -18.18 2.02 8.88
CA ASN A 101 -17.80 3.37 8.44
C ASN A 101 -18.48 4.41 9.33
N ILE A 102 -17.70 5.39 9.83
CA ILE A 102 -18.21 6.51 10.61
C ILE A 102 -17.54 7.78 10.10
N GLU A 103 -18.34 8.79 9.72
CA GLU A 103 -17.84 10.11 9.30
C GLU A 103 -16.70 10.06 8.24
N SER A 104 -16.88 9.19 7.23
CA SER A 104 -15.92 8.95 6.13
C SER A 104 -14.64 8.20 6.51
N ARG A 105 -14.57 7.64 7.72
CA ARG A 105 -13.48 6.77 8.16
C ARG A 105 -13.89 5.31 8.22
N SER A 106 -13.06 4.43 7.66
CA SER A 106 -13.21 2.98 7.75
C SER A 106 -12.57 2.45 9.03
N TYR A 107 -13.35 1.77 9.88
CA TYR A 107 -12.88 1.17 11.13
C TYR A 107 -12.64 -0.32 10.97
N TYR A 108 -11.51 -0.77 11.51
CA TYR A 108 -11.04 -2.15 11.43
C TYR A 108 -10.71 -2.71 12.80
N GLN A 109 -11.11 -3.95 13.04
CA GLN A 109 -10.97 -4.61 14.32
C GLN A 109 -9.50 -4.91 14.64
N ILE A 110 -9.04 -4.45 15.81
CA ILE A 110 -7.71 -4.76 16.34
C ILE A 110 -7.80 -5.89 17.37
N ASN A 111 -8.83 -5.87 18.21
CA ASN A 111 -9.11 -6.93 19.18
C ASN A 111 -10.61 -7.03 19.46
N ASN A 112 -11.02 -7.77 20.49
CA ASN A 112 -12.45 -7.98 20.80
C ASN A 112 -13.17 -6.71 21.28
N ASN A 113 -12.44 -5.70 21.74
CA ASN A 113 -12.99 -4.51 22.39
C ASN A 113 -12.86 -3.25 21.53
N ILE A 114 -11.87 -3.19 20.64
CA ILE A 114 -11.45 -1.98 19.96
C ILE A 114 -11.32 -2.23 18.45
N ALA A 115 -11.83 -1.26 17.68
CA ALA A 115 -11.49 -1.05 16.29
C ALA A 115 -10.81 0.31 16.11
N ILE A 116 -10.02 0.46 15.04
CA ILE A 116 -9.33 1.71 14.70
C ILE A 116 -9.62 2.12 13.26
N ALA A 117 -9.60 3.41 13.01
CA ALA A 117 -9.43 3.96 11.67
C ALA A 117 -8.13 4.75 11.62
N SER A 118 -7.47 4.76 10.47
CA SER A 118 -6.22 5.50 10.26
C SER A 118 -6.30 6.46 9.09
N ASP A 119 -5.67 7.62 9.26
CA ASP A 119 -5.37 8.55 8.18
C ASP A 119 -3.85 8.68 8.04
N VAL A 120 -3.32 8.58 6.84
CA VAL A 120 -1.87 8.59 6.59
C VAL A 120 -1.48 9.75 5.68
N LEU A 121 -0.37 10.41 6.00
CA LEU A 121 0.13 11.52 5.21
C LEU A 121 0.73 11.01 3.89
N ILE A 122 0.26 11.57 2.78
CA ILE A 122 0.84 11.41 1.46
C ILE A 122 1.64 12.67 1.12
N SER A 123 2.97 12.51 1.18
CA SER A 123 3.94 13.59 0.94
C SER A 123 4.12 13.86 -0.54
N GLY A 124 4.71 15.00 -0.90
CA GLY A 124 4.81 15.49 -2.29
C GLY A 124 4.05 16.80 -2.44
N GLY A 125 3.54 17.08 -3.64
CA GLY A 125 2.65 18.21 -3.91
C GLY A 125 1.32 18.15 -3.14
N ARG A 126 0.86 16.97 -2.73
CA ARG A 126 -0.36 16.79 -1.91
C ARG A 126 -0.18 17.30 -0.49
N GLY A 127 0.64 16.64 0.32
CA GLY A 127 0.86 17.03 1.71
C GLY A 127 -0.36 16.90 2.63
N GLU A 128 -1.27 15.96 2.33
CA GLU A 128 -2.54 15.77 3.04
C GLU A 128 -2.64 14.38 3.66
N TYR A 129 -3.42 14.28 4.73
CA TYR A 129 -3.80 13.01 5.34
C TYR A 129 -4.96 12.39 4.57
N VAL A 130 -4.85 11.10 4.27
CA VAL A 130 -5.85 10.35 3.51
C VAL A 130 -6.30 9.15 4.32
N ASN A 131 -7.63 8.98 4.45
CA ASN A 131 -8.21 7.86 5.19
C ASN A 131 -7.92 6.53 4.50
N THR A 132 -7.43 5.56 5.26
CA THR A 132 -7.16 4.21 4.77
C THR A 132 -8.41 3.33 4.89
N PRO A 133 -8.65 2.42 3.93
CA PRO A 133 -7.88 2.15 2.72
C PRO A 133 -8.20 3.16 1.60
N PHE A 134 -7.29 3.28 0.64
CA PHE A 134 -7.51 4.06 -0.58
C PHE A 134 -6.72 3.47 -1.75
N GLU A 135 -7.13 3.80 -2.96
CA GLU A 135 -6.47 3.41 -4.20
C GLU A 135 -6.24 4.64 -5.10
N ASN A 136 -5.18 4.60 -5.91
CA ASN A 136 -4.87 5.59 -6.94
C ASN A 136 -4.83 7.04 -6.41
N VAL A 137 -4.30 7.23 -5.20
CA VAL A 137 -4.15 8.56 -4.60
C VAL A 137 -2.82 9.16 -5.05
N GLY A 138 -2.90 10.08 -6.01
CA GLY A 138 -1.74 10.81 -6.50
C GLY A 138 -1.15 11.77 -5.47
N ASN A 139 0.18 11.89 -5.45
CA ASN A 139 0.87 12.86 -4.60
C ASN A 139 1.03 14.25 -5.23
N LEU A 140 0.39 14.48 -6.38
CA LEU A 140 0.38 15.74 -7.12
C LEU A 140 1.79 16.20 -7.55
N THR A 141 2.69 15.24 -7.77
CA THR A 141 4.07 15.50 -8.19
C THR A 141 4.30 14.90 -9.57
N ASN A 142 3.97 15.67 -10.61
CA ASN A 142 4.12 15.26 -12.01
C ASN A 142 5.58 15.41 -12.47
N ASN A 143 6.39 14.38 -12.31
CA ASN A 143 7.75 14.36 -12.81
C ASN A 143 8.23 12.92 -13.08
N ARG A 144 9.53 12.76 -13.34
CA ARG A 144 10.18 11.46 -13.53
C ARG A 144 11.36 11.25 -12.58
N SER A 145 11.56 12.09 -11.56
CA SER A 145 12.77 12.02 -10.71
C SER A 145 12.92 10.67 -10.01
N GLN A 146 11.82 9.97 -9.82
CA GLN A 146 11.72 8.66 -9.19
C GLN A 146 12.04 7.48 -10.12
N CYS A 147 12.12 7.70 -11.44
CA CYS A 147 12.37 6.63 -12.41
C CYS A 147 13.73 5.98 -12.19
N SER A 148 13.78 4.65 -12.13
CA SER A 148 14.99 3.86 -11.89
C SER A 148 16.12 4.12 -12.89
N GLN A 149 15.79 4.58 -14.10
CA GLN A 149 16.74 4.99 -15.13
C GLN A 149 17.52 6.27 -14.76
N ASN A 150 16.99 7.10 -13.86
CA ASN A 150 17.65 8.30 -13.38
C ASN A 150 18.60 7.95 -12.24
N ALA A 151 19.88 8.33 -12.38
CA ALA A 151 20.88 8.07 -11.34
C ALA A 151 20.50 8.66 -9.97
N SER A 152 19.78 9.79 -9.97
CA SER A 152 19.29 10.47 -8.76
C SER A 152 18.09 9.79 -8.10
N SER A 153 17.44 8.82 -8.74
CA SER A 153 16.27 8.14 -8.15
C SER A 153 16.63 7.39 -6.87
N LYS A 154 17.87 6.89 -6.77
CA LYS A 154 18.40 6.24 -5.57
C LYS A 154 18.60 7.19 -4.40
N ASP A 155 18.77 8.48 -4.70
CA ASP A 155 18.88 9.55 -3.71
C ASP A 155 17.53 10.18 -3.38
N ALA A 156 16.45 9.71 -4.01
CA ALA A 156 15.12 10.25 -3.75
C ALA A 156 14.68 9.93 -2.32
N ILE A 157 14.28 10.99 -1.62
CA ILE A 157 13.87 10.92 -0.22
C ILE A 157 12.34 10.78 -0.17
N TRP A 158 11.87 9.65 0.34
CA TRP A 158 10.46 9.36 0.54
C TRP A 158 10.08 9.42 2.02
N THR A 159 8.91 9.99 2.32
CA THR A 159 8.43 10.24 3.69
C THR A 159 6.96 9.88 3.92
N SER A 160 6.21 9.53 2.86
CA SER A 160 4.82 9.06 2.99
C SER A 160 4.73 7.86 3.92
N GLY A 161 3.70 7.78 4.76
CA GLY A 161 3.60 6.74 5.80
C GLY A 161 4.24 7.12 7.14
N GLY A 162 5.21 8.04 7.16
CA GLY A 162 5.91 8.43 8.39
C GLY A 162 5.08 9.28 9.36
N LYS A 163 3.92 9.78 8.92
CA LYS A 163 2.97 10.55 9.73
C LYS A 163 1.53 10.10 9.51
N GLY A 164 0.71 10.20 10.54
CA GLY A 164 -0.72 9.89 10.45
C GLY A 164 -1.47 10.05 11.76
N HIS A 165 -2.77 9.76 11.70
CA HIS A 165 -3.73 9.85 12.79
C HIS A 165 -4.45 8.53 13.00
N LEU A 166 -4.87 8.28 14.24
CA LEU A 166 -5.68 7.14 14.63
C LEU A 166 -6.94 7.60 15.34
N SER A 167 -8.06 7.07 14.89
CA SER A 167 -9.34 7.19 15.56
C SER A 167 -9.72 5.85 16.19
N LEU A 168 -10.29 5.89 17.39
CA LEU A 168 -10.69 4.71 18.17
C LEU A 168 -12.20 4.50 18.06
N TYR A 169 -12.63 3.25 18.01
CA TYR A 169 -14.04 2.84 18.13
C TYR A 169 -14.18 1.70 19.13
N ILE A 170 -15.11 1.84 20.08
CA ILE A 170 -15.37 0.84 21.12
C ILE A 170 -16.39 -0.19 20.60
N LEU A 171 -15.91 -1.40 20.34
CA LEU A 171 -16.76 -2.57 20.04
C LEU A 171 -17.48 -3.03 21.32
N HIS A 172 -16.70 -3.25 22.37
CA HIS A 172 -17.19 -3.71 23.67
C HIS A 172 -16.46 -2.97 24.79
N PRO A 173 -17.20 -2.41 25.77
CA PRO A 173 -16.60 -1.80 26.94
C PRO A 173 -15.67 -2.77 27.66
N PHE A 174 -14.61 -2.23 28.24
CA PHE A 174 -13.64 -3.00 29.01
C PHE A 174 -13.27 -2.30 30.30
N VAL A 175 -12.80 -3.06 31.29
CA VAL A 175 -12.37 -2.55 32.59
C VAL A 175 -10.84 -2.58 32.64
N GLY A 176 -10.23 -1.49 33.12
CA GLY A 176 -8.78 -1.39 33.26
C GLY A 176 -8.10 -1.01 31.94
N GLU A 177 -7.15 -1.82 31.51
CA GLU A 177 -6.25 -1.53 30.39
C GLU A 177 -6.40 -2.58 29.27
N SER A 178 -6.25 -2.14 28.02
CA SER A 178 -6.14 -3.01 26.85
C SER A 178 -4.75 -2.87 26.23
N ILE A 179 -3.90 -3.88 26.41
CA ILE A 179 -2.56 -3.92 25.81
C ILE A 179 -2.66 -4.55 24.42
N ILE A 180 -2.34 -3.78 23.39
CA ILE A 180 -2.33 -4.22 22.00
C ILE A 180 -0.87 -4.57 21.62
N PRO A 181 -0.56 -5.81 21.24
CA PRO A 181 0.77 -6.17 20.77
C PRO A 181 1.08 -5.47 19.43
N SER A 182 2.35 -5.51 19.01
CA SER A 182 2.73 -4.98 17.69
C SER A 182 1.84 -5.57 16.60
N THR A 183 1.04 -4.70 15.98
CA THR A 183 -0.01 -5.07 15.02
C THR A 183 0.18 -4.24 13.77
N LYS A 184 0.26 -4.91 12.63
CA LYS A 184 0.29 -4.22 11.35
C LYS A 184 -1.10 -3.65 11.05
N ILE A 185 -1.19 -2.34 10.89
CA ILE A 185 -2.46 -1.65 10.65
C ILE A 185 -2.68 -1.27 9.17
N MET A 186 -1.60 -1.16 8.39
CA MET A 186 -1.68 -0.89 6.95
C MET A 186 -0.41 -1.32 6.22
N ASP A 187 -0.52 -1.54 4.92
CA ASP A 187 0.57 -1.58 3.95
C ASP A 187 0.36 -0.43 2.94
N LEU A 188 1.42 0.32 2.62
CA LEU A 188 1.39 1.44 1.66
C LEU A 188 2.21 1.06 0.42
N PHE A 189 1.56 1.08 -0.74
CA PHE A 189 2.13 0.76 -2.05
C PHE A 189 2.23 2.01 -2.91
N VAL A 190 3.16 2.00 -3.86
CA VAL A 190 3.44 3.12 -4.75
C VAL A 190 3.57 2.65 -6.19
N THR A 191 3.04 3.42 -7.14
CA THR A 191 3.09 3.17 -8.59
C THR A 191 3.24 4.49 -9.34
#